data_AF-G6EKT9-F1
#
_entry.id   AF-G6EKT9-F1
#
_cell.length_a   1.000
_cell.length_b   1.000
_cell.length_c   1.000
_cell.angle_alpha   90.00
_cell.angle_beta   90.00
_cell.angle_gamma   90.00
#
_symmetry.space_group_name_H-M   'P 1'
#
loop_
_entity.id
_entity.type
_entity.pdbx_description
1 polymer ?
#
loop_
_entity_poly.entity_id
_entity_poly.type
_entity_poly.pdbx_seq_one_letter_code
_entity_poly.pdbx_strand_id
1 'polypeptide(L)'
;MTDTVLISVRLPQPIAEAAKAAAEAQKTSRSNLVRIALEHFLDGVAGASELDRRRQFSLEYLFLALDLIIQRQYTDVHGELLAEAEARMEALCGAA
;
A
#
# COMPACT_ATOMS: atom_id res chain seq x y z
N MET A 1 -24.86 -18.25 6.58
CA MET A 1 -25.52 -16.95 6.35
C MET A 1 -24.76 -15.95 7.20
N THR A 2 -24.16 -14.92 6.62
CA THR A 2 -23.49 -13.87 7.39
C THR A 2 -24.56 -12.98 8.00
N ASP A 3 -24.66 -12.97 9.34
CA ASP A 3 -25.60 -12.11 10.04
C ASP A 3 -25.32 -10.65 9.67
N THR A 4 -26.36 -9.96 9.22
CA THR A 4 -26.27 -8.57 8.78
C THR A 4 -26.76 -7.68 9.92
N VAL A 5 -25.90 -6.77 10.40
CA VAL A 5 -26.23 -5.83 11.46
C VAL A 5 -26.37 -4.42 10.88
N LEU A 6 -27.46 -3.73 11.25
CA LEU A 6 -27.67 -2.33 10.88
C LEU A 6 -26.95 -1.40 11.86
N ILE A 7 -26.07 -0.56 11.34
CA ILE A 7 -25.32 0.43 12.10
C ILE A 7 -25.80 1.83 11.69
N SER A 8 -26.24 2.63 12.65
CA SER A 8 -26.58 4.04 12.45
C SER A 8 -25.46 4.93 12.99
N VAL A 9 -24.92 5.81 12.15
CA VAL A 9 -23.83 6.73 12.49
C VAL A 9 -24.22 8.16 12.19
N ARG A 10 -23.82 9.09 13.07
CA ARG A 10 -23.97 10.53 12.86
C ARG A 10 -22.67 11.08 12.29
N LEU A 11 -22.75 11.69 11.11
CA LEU A 11 -21.61 12.29 10.43
C LEU A 11 -21.82 13.80 10.28
N PRO A 12 -20.75 14.62 10.34
CA PRO A 12 -20.81 16.00 9.90
C PRO A 12 -21.38 16.10 8.48
N GLN A 13 -22.26 17.06 8.25
CA GLN A 13 -22.91 17.26 6.95
C GLN A 13 -21.95 17.31 5.75
N PRO A 14 -20.78 18.00 5.79
CA PRO A 14 -19.87 17.98 4.64
C PRO A 14 -19.33 16.58 4.32
N ILE A 15 -19.12 15.73 5.33
CA ILE A 15 -18.63 14.36 5.15
C ILE A 15 -19.74 13.48 4.55
N ALA A 16 -20.99 13.65 5.00
CA ALA A 16 -22.13 12.91 4.47
C ALA A 16 -22.38 13.22 2.99
N GLU A 17 -22.27 14.49 2.58
CA GLU A 17 -22.40 14.89 1.17
C GLU A 17 -21.23 14.39 0.33
N ALA A 18 -19.99 14.47 0.84
CA ALA A 18 -18.82 13.92 0.15
C ALA A 18 -18.93 12.40 -0.07
N ALA A 19 -19.37 11.66 0.95
CA ALA A 19 -19.59 10.21 0.84
C ALA A 19 -20.71 9.87 -0.16
N LYS A 20 -21.76 10.69 -0.23
CA LYS A 20 -22.84 10.54 -1.22
C LYS A 20 -22.31 10.76 -2.65
N ALA A 21 -21.59 11.85 -2.88
CA ALA A 21 -21.01 12.16 -4.19
C ALA A 21 -20.02 11.06 -4.65
N ALA A 22 -19.18 10.57 -3.73
CA ALA A 22 -18.26 9.47 -4.03
C ALA A 22 -18.99 8.16 -4.37
N ALA A 23 -20.10 7.87 -3.69
CA ALA A 23 -20.90 6.67 -3.98
C ALA A 23 -21.54 6.75 -5.37
N GLU A 24 -22.06 7.92 -5.74
CA GLU A 24 -22.61 8.18 -7.07
C GLU A 24 -21.54 8.05 -8.16
N ALA A 25 -20.36 8.66 -7.96
CA ALA A 25 -19.24 8.58 -8.91
C ALA A 25 -18.77 7.13 -9.15
N GLN A 26 -18.76 6.31 -8.10
CA GLN A 26 -18.37 4.89 -8.16
C GLN A 26 -19.53 3.94 -8.52
N LYS A 27 -20.72 4.47 -8.81
CA LYS A 27 -21.94 3.70 -9.12
C LYS A 27 -22.26 2.64 -8.07
N THR A 28 -22.07 2.97 -6.80
CA THR A 28 -22.25 2.07 -5.65
C THR A 28 -23.23 2.65 -4.64
N SER A 29 -23.70 1.84 -3.70
CA SER A 29 -24.57 2.36 -2.62
C SER A 29 -23.74 3.03 -1.52
N ARG A 30 -24.34 4.00 -0.82
CA ARG A 30 -23.70 4.66 0.34
C ARG A 30 -23.24 3.65 1.39
N SER A 31 -24.07 2.65 1.69
CA SER A 31 -23.72 1.59 2.65
C SER A 31 -22.57 0.71 2.16
N ASN A 32 -22.45 0.48 0.85
CA ASN A 32 -21.33 -0.27 0.29
C ASN A 32 -20.04 0.55 0.33
N LEU A 33 -20.10 1.85 0.00
CA LEU A 33 -18.94 2.74 0.13
C LEU A 33 -18.45 2.84 1.57
N VAL A 34 -19.37 2.98 2.54
CA VAL A 34 -19.01 3.01 3.97
C VAL A 34 -18.41 1.68 4.42
N ARG A 35 -18.91 0.55 3.90
CA ARG A 35 -18.33 -0.77 4.18
C ARG A 35 -16.90 -0.87 3.66
N ILE A 36 -16.66 -0.49 2.40
CA ILE A 36 -15.31 -0.50 1.80
C ILE A 36 -14.36 0.41 2.61
N ALA A 37 -14.83 1.60 3.00
CA ALA A 37 -14.03 2.50 3.82
C ALA A 37 -13.72 1.91 5.21
N LEU A 38 -14.68 1.23 5.84
CA LEU A 38 -14.48 0.55 7.12
C LEU A 38 -13.53 -0.65 6.98
N GLU A 39 -13.67 -1.46 5.93
CA GLU A 39 -12.76 -2.57 5.64
C GLU A 39 -11.33 -2.04 5.47
N HIS A 40 -11.14 -1.01 4.63
CA HIS A 40 -9.83 -0.41 4.41
C HIS A 40 -9.24 0.23 5.68
N PHE A 41 -10.09 0.87 6.49
CA PHE A 41 -9.67 1.40 7.78
C PHE A 41 -9.29 0.30 8.77
N LEU A 42 -10.08 -0.77 8.87
CA LEU A 42 -9.81 -1.90 9.75
C LEU A 42 -8.57 -2.67 9.31
N ASP A 43 -8.33 -2.81 8.00
CA ASP A 43 -7.09 -3.36 7.45
C ASP A 43 -5.89 -2.47 7.82
N GLY A 44 -6.04 -1.15 7.74
CA GLY A 44 -5.02 -0.18 8.17
C GLY A 44 -4.77 -0.19 9.70
N VAL A 45 -5.82 -0.35 10.51
CA VAL A 45 -5.77 -0.37 11.99
C VAL A 45 -5.27 -1.72 12.51
N ALA A 46 -5.56 -2.81 11.82
CA ALA A 46 -4.90 -4.10 12.03
C ALA A 46 -3.39 -4.02 11.75
N GLY A 47 -2.93 -2.91 11.17
CA GLY A 47 -1.58 -2.67 10.70
C GLY A 47 -1.32 -3.47 9.43
N ALA A 48 -0.37 -3.04 8.61
CA ALA A 48 0.33 -3.94 7.70
C ALA A 48 0.56 -5.24 8.48
N SER A 49 -0.04 -6.34 8.01
CA SER A 49 -0.15 -7.55 8.80
C SER A 49 1.24 -7.89 9.32
N GLU A 50 1.38 -8.49 10.50
CA GLU A 50 2.71 -8.88 10.99
C GLU A 50 3.52 -9.63 9.90
N LEU A 51 2.80 -10.36 9.04
CA LEU A 51 3.30 -11.00 7.83
C LEU A 51 3.82 -9.98 6.78
N ASP A 52 3.09 -8.93 6.45
CA ASP A 52 3.56 -7.86 5.53
C ASP A 52 4.77 -7.14 6.10
N ARG A 53 4.79 -6.87 7.41
CA ARG A 53 5.96 -6.26 8.07
C ARG A 53 7.17 -7.18 8.03
N ARG A 54 6.98 -8.48 8.30
CA ARG A 54 8.04 -9.50 8.18
C ARG A 54 8.50 -9.67 6.74
N ARG A 55 7.59 -9.55 5.76
CA ARG A 55 7.91 -9.61 4.34
C ARG A 55 8.75 -8.41 3.92
N GLN A 56 8.34 -7.20 4.31
CA GLN A 56 9.10 -5.98 4.08
C GLN A 56 10.49 -6.09 4.72
N PHE A 57 10.56 -6.47 5.99
CA PHE A 57 11.83 -6.68 6.69
C PHE A 57 12.74 -7.70 5.99
N SER A 58 12.17 -8.83 5.55
CA SER A 58 12.93 -9.87 4.85
C SER A 58 13.48 -9.38 3.51
N LEU A 59 12.71 -8.56 2.79
CA LEU A 59 13.15 -7.95 1.54
C LEU A 59 14.30 -6.96 1.79
N GLU A 60 14.16 -6.05 2.76
CA GLU A 60 15.21 -5.10 3.13
C GLU A 60 16.49 -5.81 3.58
N TYR A 61 16.36 -6.86 4.40
CA TYR A 61 17.50 -7.65 4.84
C TYR A 61 18.20 -8.34 3.66
N LEU A 62 17.45 -8.89 2.71
CA LEU A 62 18.01 -9.52 1.52
C LEU A 62 18.76 -8.51 0.64
N PHE A 63 18.17 -7.32 0.42
CA PHE A 63 18.85 -6.25 -0.33
C PHE A 63 20.16 -5.85 0.33
N LEU A 64 20.15 -5.60 1.65
CA LEU A 64 21.35 -5.22 2.39
C LEU A 64 22.44 -6.31 2.33
N ALA A 65 22.05 -7.57 2.49
CA ALA A 65 22.99 -8.68 2.46
C ALA A 65 23.63 -8.85 1.07
N LEU A 66 22.83 -8.76 0.00
CA LEU A 66 23.32 -8.85 -1.38
C LEU A 66 24.24 -7.68 -1.72
N ASP A 67 23.87 -6.46 -1.35
CA ASP A 67 24.70 -5.27 -1.56
C ASP A 67 26.07 -5.42 -0.89
N LEU A 68 26.09 -5.85 0.38
CA LEU A 68 27.34 -6.14 1.12
C LEU A 68 28.20 -7.23 0.48
N ILE A 69 27.58 -8.30 -0.04
CA ILE A 69 28.30 -9.38 -0.71
C ILE A 69 28.92 -8.87 -2.02
N ILE A 70 28.14 -8.17 -2.84
CA ILE A 70 28.59 -7.64 -4.13
C ILE A 70 29.70 -6.62 -3.91
N GLN A 71 29.53 -5.70 -2.97
CA GLN A 71 30.55 -4.69 -2.65
C GLN A 71 31.88 -5.32 -2.23
N ARG A 72 31.86 -6.46 -1.52
CA ARG A 72 33.06 -7.14 -1.01
C ARG A 72 33.71 -8.12 -1.98
N GLN A 73 32.91 -8.82 -2.78
CA GLN A 73 33.38 -9.96 -3.60
C GLN A 73 33.40 -9.64 -5.11
N TYR A 74 32.61 -8.65 -5.53
CA TYR A 74 32.36 -8.30 -6.92
C TYR A 74 32.37 -6.77 -7.10
N THR A 75 33.40 -6.13 -6.53
CA THR A 75 33.51 -4.66 -6.49
C THR A 75 33.58 -4.02 -7.88
N ASP A 76 34.09 -4.77 -8.86
CA ASP A 76 34.19 -4.38 -10.26
C ASP A 76 32.83 -4.15 -10.94
N VAL A 77 31.81 -4.92 -10.56
CA VAL A 77 30.45 -4.81 -11.14
C VAL A 77 29.44 -4.12 -10.22
N HIS A 78 29.78 -3.85 -8.95
CA HIS A 78 28.89 -3.20 -7.98
C HIS A 78 28.33 -1.87 -8.49
N GLY A 79 29.20 -1.01 -9.03
CA GLY A 79 28.80 0.28 -9.58
C GLY A 79 27.91 0.17 -10.82
N GLU A 80 28.18 -0.80 -11.70
CA GLU A 80 27.36 -1.05 -12.90
C GLU A 80 25.95 -1.52 -12.53
N LEU A 81 25.83 -2.39 -11.52
CA LEU A 81 24.55 -2.87 -11.02
C LEU A 81 23.72 -1.75 -10.37
N LEU A 82 24.35 -0.85 -9.62
CA LEU A 82 23.67 0.31 -9.03
C LEU A 82 23.17 1.26 -10.12
N ALA A 83 24.01 1.57 -11.12
CA ALA A 83 23.63 2.46 -12.22
C ALA A 83 22.47 1.90 -13.06
N GLU A 84 22.49 0.58 -13.34
CA GLU A 84 21.39 -0.09 -14.04
C GLU A 84 20.11 -0.12 -13.19
N ALA A 85 20.22 -0.32 -11.87
CA ALA A 85 19.07 -0.27 -10.96
C ALA A 85 18.43 1.13 -10.92
N GLU A 86 19.25 2.18 -10.88
CA GLU A 86 18.79 3.58 -10.94
C GLU A 86 18.07 3.87 -12.27
N ALA A 87 18.68 3.50 -13.40
CA ALA A 87 18.07 3.67 -14.72
C ALA A 87 16.70 2.97 -14.85
N ARG A 88 16.57 1.76 -14.29
CA ARG A 88 15.28 1.03 -14.26
C ARG A 88 14.26 1.71 -13.35
N MET A 89 14.70 2.24 -12.22
CA MET A 89 13.81 2.95 -11.29
C MET A 89 13.31 4.25 -11.92
N GLU A 90 14.17 5.01 -12.58
CA GLU A 90 13.77 6.21 -13.36
C GLU A 90 12.76 5.87 -14.46
N ALA A 91 12.99 4.78 -15.20
CA ALA A 91 12.06 4.32 -16.23
C ALA A 91 10.70 3.88 -15.66
N LEU A 92 10.69 3.26 -14.47
CA LEU A 92 9.48 2.78 -13.80
C LEU A 92 8.67 3.93 -13.17
N CYS A 93 9.35 4.88 -12.52
CA CYS A 93 8.74 6.04 -11.88
C CYS A 93 8.34 7.12 -12.90
N GLY A 94 8.82 7.01 -14.14
CA GLY A 94 8.62 7.98 -15.19
C GLY A 94 9.51 9.20 -14.94
N ALA A 95 10.33 9.56 -15.93
CA ALA A 95 10.93 10.89 -15.98
C ALA A 95 9.85 11.93 -15.66
N ALA A 96 10.10 12.74 -14.63
CA ALA A 96 9.25 13.86 -14.25
C ALA A 96 8.98 14.80 -15.44
#